data_AF-A0A165Q5Y9-F1
#
_entry.id   AF-A0A165Q5Y9-F1
#
_cell.length_a   1.000
_cell.length_b   1.000
_cell.length_c   1.000
_cell.angle_alpha   90.00
_cell.angle_beta   90.00
_cell.angle_gamma   90.00
#
_symmetry.space_group_name_H-M   'P 1'
#
loop_
_entity.id
_entity.type
_entity.pdbx_description
1 polymer ?
#
loop_
_entity_poly.entity_id
_entity_poly.type
_entity_poly.pdbx_seq_one_letter_code
_entity_poly.pdbx_strand_id
1 'polypeptide(L)'
;MGYDLDKLGLPRESAVIYAARTNSQYMRLAGFSWLLWDILVNLGTEVRCIWAGRTWSTPVTLYLLARYLPLFSQLFLVYVTFVPSSTALCRAGFSVDAVSRMYPQTPTDSSSSMILPLAEFVTTLCTHCILMYRLYALYDNVKVLVSMVAWTGVNTTATLVLVLWTQSRIIGAQNFVLAVPG
;
A
#
# COMPACT_ATOMS: atom_id res chain seq x y z
N MET A 1 5.54 22.24 -6.33
CA MET A 1 4.58 22.66 -7.36
C MET A 1 3.19 22.60 -6.75
N GLY A 2 2.65 23.74 -6.30
CA GLY A 2 1.25 23.84 -5.90
C GLY A 2 0.45 24.26 -7.12
N TYR A 3 -0.56 23.48 -7.50
CA TYR A 3 -1.52 23.91 -8.50
C TYR A 3 -2.43 24.96 -7.84
N ASP A 4 -2.54 26.12 -8.49
CA ASP A 4 -3.35 27.26 -8.03
C ASP A 4 -4.83 26.95 -8.30
N LEU A 5 -5.42 26.14 -7.42
CA LEU A 5 -6.76 25.55 -7.55
C LEU A 5 -7.88 26.61 -7.54
N ASP A 6 -7.60 27.81 -7.04
CA ASP A 6 -8.56 28.92 -6.99
C ASP A 6 -8.89 29.46 -8.40
N LYS A 7 -8.04 29.22 -9.40
CA LYS A 7 -8.28 29.66 -10.79
C LYS A 7 -9.27 28.80 -11.57
N LEU A 8 -9.60 27.61 -11.08
CA LEU A 8 -10.47 26.66 -11.79
C LEU A 8 -11.97 26.85 -11.51
N GLY A 9 -12.35 27.74 -10.58
CA GLY A 9 -13.77 27.99 -10.24
C GLY A 9 -14.52 26.74 -9.76
N LEU A 10 -13.79 25.66 -9.46
CA LEU A 10 -14.33 24.38 -9.05
C LEU A 10 -14.76 24.46 -7.57
N PRO A 11 -15.87 23.82 -7.18
CA PRO A 11 -16.27 23.73 -5.78
C PRO A 11 -15.09 23.21 -4.95
N ARG A 12 -14.78 23.87 -3.83
CA ARG A 12 -13.62 23.58 -2.98
C ARG A 12 -13.48 22.09 -2.63
N GLU A 13 -14.60 21.38 -2.54
CA GLU A 13 -14.66 19.93 -2.30
C GLU A 13 -14.03 19.10 -3.42
N SER A 14 -14.29 19.44 -4.68
CA SER A 14 -13.74 18.72 -5.85
C SER A 14 -12.22 18.88 -5.98
N ALA A 15 -11.68 20.02 -5.57
CA ALA A 15 -10.24 20.29 -5.55
C ALA A 15 -9.51 19.39 -4.54
N VAL A 16 -10.09 19.17 -3.35
CA VAL A 16 -9.53 18.29 -2.32
C VAL A 16 -9.52 16.83 -2.78
N ILE A 17 -10.61 16.38 -3.42
CA ILE A 17 -10.71 15.01 -3.97
C ILE A 17 -9.66 14.78 -5.05
N TYR A 18 -9.44 15.76 -5.93
CA TYR A 18 -8.44 15.66 -6.98
C TYR A 18 -7.01 15.58 -6.42
N ALA A 19 -6.68 16.43 -5.44
CA ALA A 19 -5.36 16.42 -4.79
C ALA A 19 -5.09 15.11 -4.03
N ALA A 20 -6.09 14.57 -3.34
CA ALA A 20 -5.99 13.28 -2.67
C ALA A 20 -5.77 12.14 -3.68
N ARG A 21 -6.47 12.17 -4.81
CA ARG A 21 -6.30 11.22 -5.89
C ARG A 21 -4.88 11.27 -6.44
N THR A 22 -4.37 12.44 -6.83
CA THR A 22 -3.02 12.58 -7.37
C THR A 22 -1.96 12.10 -6.37
N ASN A 23 -2.07 12.44 -5.09
CA ASN A 23 -1.13 11.99 -4.06
C ASN A 23 -1.11 10.46 -3.94
N SER A 24 -2.29 9.82 -3.97
CA SER A 24 -2.37 8.36 -3.91
C SER A 24 -1.71 7.69 -5.13
N GLN A 25 -1.80 8.30 -6.31
CA GLN A 25 -1.19 7.80 -7.53
C GLN A 25 0.33 7.88 -7.47
N TYR A 26 0.89 9.00 -7.00
CA TYR A 26 2.33 9.17 -6.81
C TYR A 26 2.90 8.18 -5.79
N MET A 27 2.21 7.98 -4.66
CA MET A 27 2.64 7.02 -3.64
C MET A 27 2.65 5.58 -4.18
N ARG A 28 1.65 5.20 -4.99
CA ARG A 28 1.63 3.88 -5.66
C ARG A 28 2.78 3.72 -6.65
N LEU A 29 3.05 4.73 -7.47
CA LEU A 29 4.17 4.70 -8.42
C LEU A 29 5.53 4.64 -7.72
N ALA A 30 5.70 5.38 -6.62
CA ALA A 30 6.90 5.34 -5.79
C ALA A 30 7.09 3.95 -5.16
N GLY A 31 6.03 3.38 -4.58
CA GLY A 31 6.05 2.02 -4.04
C GLY A 31 6.38 0.95 -5.09
N PHE A 32 5.79 1.06 -6.28
CA PHE A 32 6.11 0.19 -7.42
C PHE A 32 7.58 0.33 -7.84
N SER A 33 8.08 1.55 -7.98
CA SER A 33 9.47 1.81 -8.39
C SER A 33 10.46 1.26 -7.37
N TRP A 34 10.15 1.38 -6.08
CA TRP A 34 10.94 0.81 -4.99
C TRP A 34 10.97 -0.72 -5.04
N LEU A 35 9.81 -1.36 -5.19
CA LEU A 35 9.71 -2.82 -5.31
C LEU A 35 10.45 -3.34 -6.54
N LEU A 36 10.31 -2.66 -7.67
CA LEU A 36 10.99 -3.02 -8.91
C LEU A 36 12.50 -2.89 -8.74
N TRP A 37 12.98 -1.80 -8.12
CA TRP A 37 14.39 -1.61 -7.81
C TRP A 37 14.95 -2.75 -6.93
N ASP A 38 14.26 -3.09 -5.84
CA ASP A 38 14.66 -4.17 -4.94
C ASP A 38 14.76 -5.53 -5.66
N ILE A 39 13.82 -5.83 -6.56
CA ILE A 39 13.86 -7.05 -7.38
C ILE A 39 15.06 -7.01 -8.32
N LEU A 40 15.28 -5.90 -9.05
CA LEU A 40 16.39 -5.78 -9.99
C LEU A 40 17.76 -5.96 -9.33
N VAL A 41 17.95 -5.37 -8.15
CA VAL A 41 19.20 -5.49 -7.39
C VAL A 41 19.44 -6.93 -6.92
N ASN A 42 18.39 -7.65 -6.52
CA ASN A 42 18.52 -9.02 -6.03
C ASN A 42 18.46 -10.09 -7.13
N LEU A 43 18.01 -9.73 -8.34
CA LEU A 43 17.79 -10.66 -9.45
C LEU A 43 19.02 -11.50 -9.79
N GLY A 44 20.21 -10.89 -9.80
CA GLY A 44 21.45 -11.62 -10.13
C GLY A 44 21.83 -12.69 -9.09
N THR A 45 21.50 -12.46 -7.82
CA THR A 45 21.70 -13.45 -6.75
C THR A 45 20.61 -14.52 -6.81
N GLU A 46 19.36 -14.12 -7.03
CA GLU A 46 18.25 -15.06 -7.22
C GLU A 46 18.53 -16.01 -8.39
N VAL A 47 18.93 -15.49 -9.55
CA VAL A 47 19.21 -16.31 -10.74
C VAL A 47 20.29 -17.35 -10.45
N ARG A 48 21.35 -16.98 -9.72
CA ARG A 48 22.44 -17.90 -9.38
C ARG A 48 22.05 -18.93 -8.31
N CYS A 49 21.27 -18.55 -7.30
CA CYS A 49 20.98 -19.42 -6.16
C CYS A 49 19.68 -20.24 -6.35
N ILE A 50 18.67 -19.65 -6.99
CA ILE A 50 17.33 -20.20 -7.11
C ILE A 50 17.11 -20.79 -8.50
N TRP A 51 17.42 -20.03 -9.55
CA TRP A 51 17.10 -20.45 -10.93
C TRP A 51 18.14 -21.41 -11.51
N ALA A 52 19.41 -21.32 -11.11
CA ALA A 52 20.44 -22.28 -11.51
C ALA A 52 20.35 -23.61 -10.74
N GLY A 53 19.67 -23.63 -9.59
CA GLY A 53 19.36 -24.84 -8.83
C GLY A 53 18.20 -25.61 -9.46
N ARG A 54 18.46 -26.84 -9.94
CA ARG A 54 17.56 -27.58 -10.85
C ARG A 54 16.24 -28.06 -10.23
N THR A 55 16.01 -27.91 -8.92
CA THR A 55 14.83 -28.46 -8.24
C THR A 55 13.88 -27.36 -7.79
N TRP A 56 12.73 -27.28 -8.47
CA TRP A 56 11.58 -26.50 -8.04
C TRP A 56 10.99 -27.09 -6.77
N SER A 57 11.52 -26.66 -5.64
CA SER A 57 11.02 -27.04 -4.32
C SER A 57 9.87 -26.12 -3.92
N THR A 58 8.91 -26.63 -3.14
CA THR A 58 7.81 -25.84 -2.56
C THR A 58 8.26 -24.52 -1.91
N PRO A 59 9.35 -24.44 -1.12
CA PRO A 59 9.82 -23.16 -0.58
C PRO A 59 10.28 -22.17 -1.65
N VAL A 60 10.87 -22.63 -2.76
CA VAL A 60 11.24 -21.78 -3.90
C VAL A 60 10.00 -21.21 -4.58
N THR A 61 9.00 -22.05 -4.86
CA THR A 61 7.74 -21.59 -5.46
C THR A 61 7.03 -20.58 -4.57
N LEU A 62 6.96 -20.85 -3.26
CA LEU A 62 6.37 -19.92 -2.29
C LEU A 62 7.16 -18.61 -2.17
N TYR A 63 8.49 -18.65 -2.27
CA TYR A 63 9.34 -17.47 -2.30
C TYR A 63 9.06 -16.62 -3.54
N LEU A 64 9.07 -17.23 -4.73
CA LEU A 64 8.78 -16.53 -5.98
C LEU A 64 7.36 -15.94 -5.96
N LEU A 65 6.38 -16.69 -5.47
CA LEU A 65 5.01 -16.19 -5.35
C LEU A 65 4.95 -15.01 -4.38
N ALA A 66 5.53 -15.11 -3.19
CA ALA A 66 5.51 -14.03 -2.20
C ALA A 66 6.26 -12.76 -2.68
N ARG A 67 7.32 -12.92 -3.49
CA ARG A 67 8.14 -11.80 -3.98
C ARG A 67 7.54 -11.12 -5.21
N TYR A 68 7.06 -11.89 -6.19
CA TYR A 68 6.58 -11.35 -7.46
C TYR A 68 5.07 -11.04 -7.45
N LEU A 69 4.26 -11.65 -6.58
CA LEU A 69 2.82 -11.37 -6.51
C LEU A 69 2.50 -9.90 -6.12
N PRO A 70 3.19 -9.28 -5.14
CA PRO A 70 3.04 -7.84 -4.88
C PRO A 70 3.46 -6.97 -6.07
N LEU A 71 4.46 -7.39 -6.85
CA LEU A 71 4.85 -6.66 -8.06
C LEU A 71 3.73 -6.71 -9.10
N PHE A 72 3.13 -7.88 -9.34
CA PHE A 72 2.01 -8.02 -10.27
C PHE A 72 0.78 -7.23 -9.81
N SER A 73 0.47 -7.22 -8.51
CA SER A 73 -0.65 -6.45 -7.99
C SER A 73 -0.44 -4.94 -8.16
N GLN A 74 0.77 -4.44 -7.86
CA GLN A 74 1.11 -3.02 -8.06
C GLN A 74 1.14 -2.64 -9.53
N LEU A 75 1.70 -3.50 -10.39
CA LEU A 75 1.71 -3.30 -11.84
C LEU A 75 0.28 -3.19 -12.39
N PHE A 76 -0.62 -4.08 -11.95
CA PHE A 76 -2.03 -4.03 -12.33
C PHE A 76 -2.70 -2.74 -11.86
N LEU A 77 -2.45 -2.31 -10.62
CA LEU A 77 -3.01 -1.07 -10.09
C LEU A 77 -2.49 0.16 -10.84
N VAL A 78 -1.19 0.23 -11.13
CA VAL A 78 -0.60 1.31 -11.94
C VAL A 78 -1.22 1.30 -13.34
N TYR A 79 -1.30 0.13 -13.99
CA TYR A 79 -1.92 0.00 -15.31
C TYR A 79 -3.36 0.51 -15.36
N VAL A 80 -4.22 0.04 -14.45
CA VAL A 80 -5.63 0.48 -14.36
C VAL A 80 -5.74 1.98 -14.06
N THR A 81 -4.76 2.55 -13.36
CA THR A 81 -4.76 3.96 -12.98
C THR A 81 -4.36 4.88 -14.13
N PHE A 82 -3.38 4.49 -14.95
CA PHE A 82 -2.85 5.32 -16.04
C PHE A 82 -3.46 5.02 -17.41
N VAL A 83 -4.00 3.83 -17.62
CA VAL A 83 -4.63 3.41 -18.88
C VAL A 83 -6.11 3.14 -18.63
N PRO A 84 -6.96 4.19 -18.60
CA PRO A 84 -8.41 4.03 -18.46
C PRO A 84 -9.02 3.55 -19.79
N SER A 85 -8.62 2.38 -20.27
CA SER A 85 -9.09 1.83 -21.55
C SER A 85 -10.44 1.11 -21.41
N SER A 86 -10.87 0.77 -20.19
CA SER A 86 -12.14 0.07 -19.97
C SER A 86 -12.77 0.42 -18.62
N THR A 87 -14.04 0.86 -18.65
CA THR A 87 -14.88 1.09 -17.47
C THR A 87 -15.06 -0.17 -16.62
N ALA A 88 -14.99 -1.36 -17.22
CA ALA A 88 -15.05 -2.64 -16.52
C ALA A 88 -13.80 -2.90 -15.67
N LEU A 89 -12.61 -2.59 -16.20
CA LEU A 89 -11.35 -2.67 -15.46
C LEU A 89 -11.27 -1.63 -14.34
N CYS A 90 -11.76 -0.41 -14.60
CA CYS A 90 -11.92 0.58 -13.54
C CYS A 90 -12.87 0.07 -12.45
N ARG A 91 -14.03 -0.52 -12.79
CA ARG A 91 -14.94 -1.10 -11.79
C ARG A 91 -14.30 -2.25 -11.01
N ALA A 92 -13.52 -3.11 -11.65
CA ALA A 92 -12.84 -4.21 -10.96
C ALA A 92 -11.76 -3.68 -9.98
N GLY A 93 -10.94 -2.72 -10.41
CA GLY A 93 -9.94 -2.08 -9.55
C GLY A 93 -10.60 -1.31 -8.40
N PHE A 94 -11.66 -0.55 -8.70
CA PHE A 94 -12.46 0.12 -7.68
C PHE A 94 -13.22 -0.87 -6.81
N SER A 95 -13.68 -2.04 -7.27
CA SER A 95 -14.40 -2.98 -6.38
C SER A 95 -13.47 -3.58 -5.33
N VAL A 96 -12.18 -3.75 -5.63
CA VAL A 96 -11.21 -4.22 -4.64
C VAL A 96 -10.91 -3.11 -3.61
N ASP A 97 -10.72 -1.86 -4.08
CA ASP A 97 -10.47 -0.68 -3.22
C ASP A 97 -11.76 -0.15 -2.55
N ALA A 98 -12.93 -0.50 -3.07
CA ALA A 98 -14.24 -0.14 -2.55
C ALA A 98 -14.77 -1.22 -1.63
N VAL A 99 -14.46 -2.50 -1.79
CA VAL A 99 -14.80 -3.51 -0.76
C VAL A 99 -14.06 -3.22 0.55
N SER A 100 -12.84 -2.68 0.49
CA SER A 100 -12.15 -2.14 1.66
C SER A 100 -12.67 -0.76 2.13
N ARG A 101 -13.60 -0.11 1.41
CA ARG A 101 -14.20 1.18 1.81
C ARG A 101 -15.72 1.15 1.99
N MET A 102 -16.39 0.08 1.54
CA MET A 102 -17.84 -0.19 1.56
C MET A 102 -18.21 -1.03 2.78
N TYR A 103 -17.37 -1.12 3.81
CA TYR A 103 -17.94 -1.32 5.13
C TYR A 103 -18.72 -0.04 5.45
N PRO A 104 -20.07 -0.10 5.48
CA PRO A 104 -20.86 1.09 5.74
C PRO A 104 -20.41 1.64 7.09
N GLN A 105 -19.94 2.88 7.12
CA GLN A 105 -19.93 3.66 8.35
C GLN A 105 -21.40 3.86 8.72
N THR A 106 -22.00 2.87 9.37
CA THR A 106 -23.28 3.05 10.05
C THR A 106 -23.06 4.15 11.09
N PRO A 107 -23.81 5.25 11.04
CA PRO A 107 -23.56 6.44 11.85
C PRO A 107 -23.79 6.26 13.37
N THR A 108 -23.95 5.02 13.85
CA THR A 108 -24.34 4.77 15.23
C THR A 108 -23.20 4.41 16.18
N ASP A 109 -21.99 4.05 15.71
CA ASP A 109 -20.88 3.72 16.62
C ASP A 109 -19.52 4.18 16.08
N SER A 110 -19.03 5.30 16.60
CA SER A 110 -17.73 5.94 16.29
C SER A 110 -16.51 5.02 16.48
N SER A 111 -16.65 3.95 17.27
CA SER A 111 -15.61 2.96 17.58
C SER A 111 -15.34 1.94 16.46
N SER A 112 -16.26 1.77 15.50
CA SER A 112 -16.12 0.75 14.43
C SER A 112 -15.28 1.18 13.22
N SER A 113 -15.01 2.48 13.08
CA SER A 113 -14.26 3.06 11.96
C SER A 113 -12.74 2.74 11.96
N MET A 114 -12.18 2.30 13.09
CA MET A 114 -10.75 1.95 13.22
C MET A 114 -10.42 0.49 12.90
N ILE A 115 -11.41 -0.41 12.88
CA ILE A 115 -11.16 -1.86 12.84
C ILE A 115 -10.54 -2.30 11.51
N LEU A 116 -11.00 -1.71 10.41
CA LEU A 116 -10.55 -2.08 9.07
C LEU A 116 -9.09 -1.72 8.74
N PRO A 117 -8.62 -0.47 8.97
CA PRO A 117 -7.21 -0.14 8.76
C PRO A 117 -6.29 -0.93 9.71
N LEU A 118 -6.78 -1.30 10.90
CA LEU A 118 -6.06 -2.20 11.81
C LEU A 118 -5.94 -3.61 11.23
N ALA A 119 -6.99 -4.17 10.62
CA ALA A 119 -6.93 -5.49 10.00
C ALA A 119 -5.97 -5.54 8.80
N GLU A 120 -5.97 -4.51 7.95
CA GLU A 120 -4.99 -4.37 6.85
C GLU A 120 -3.56 -4.22 7.38
N PHE A 121 -3.38 -3.48 8.47
CA PHE A 121 -2.09 -3.35 9.13
C PHE A 121 -1.60 -4.68 9.72
N VAL A 122 -2.48 -5.43 10.39
CA VAL A 122 -2.18 -6.75 10.97
C VAL A 122 -1.82 -7.76 9.88
N THR A 123 -2.59 -7.84 8.80
CA THR A 123 -2.28 -8.74 7.68
C THR A 123 -0.95 -8.37 6.99
N THR A 124 -0.67 -7.08 6.87
CA THR A 124 0.63 -6.58 6.37
C THR A 124 1.77 -6.97 7.32
N LEU A 125 1.59 -6.84 8.63
CA LEU A 125 2.59 -7.28 9.61
C LEU A 125 2.80 -8.80 9.56
N CYS A 126 1.73 -9.59 9.51
CA CYS A 126 1.82 -11.04 9.41
C CYS A 126 2.58 -11.48 8.15
N THR A 127 2.29 -10.87 7.00
CA THR A 127 3.02 -11.18 5.75
C THR A 127 4.50 -10.81 5.85
N HIS A 128 4.85 -9.69 6.48
CA HIS A 128 6.24 -9.31 6.74
C HIS A 128 6.95 -10.26 7.70
N CYS A 129 6.29 -10.67 8.80
CA CYS A 129 6.83 -11.64 9.74
C CYS A 129 7.11 -12.99 9.07
N ILE A 130 6.18 -13.48 8.22
CA ILE A 130 6.37 -14.72 7.46
C ILE A 130 7.53 -14.59 6.48
N LEU A 131 7.65 -13.46 5.79
CA LEU A 131 8.77 -13.18 4.89
C LEU A 131 10.11 -13.17 5.64
N MET A 132 10.20 -12.49 6.77
CA MET A 132 11.42 -12.43 7.58
C MET A 132 11.84 -13.79 8.12
N TYR A 133 10.90 -14.56 8.65
CA TYR A 133 11.18 -15.88 9.21
C TYR A 133 11.73 -16.80 8.11
N ARG A 134 11.20 -16.69 6.89
CA ARG A 134 11.70 -17.43 5.72
C ARG A 134 13.05 -16.94 5.23
N LEU A 135 13.30 -15.64 5.29
CA LEU A 135 14.58 -15.06 4.88
C LEU A 135 15.72 -15.39 5.86
N TYR A 136 15.41 -15.43 7.16
CA TYR A 136 16.32 -15.93 8.19
C TYR A 136 16.74 -17.37 7.91
N ALA A 137 15.77 -18.24 7.61
CA ALA A 137 16.04 -19.64 7.28
C ALA A 137 16.88 -19.82 6.00
N LEU A 138 16.84 -18.86 5.06
CA LEU A 138 17.57 -18.93 3.80
C LEU A 138 19.01 -18.41 3.91
N TYR A 139 19.24 -17.33 4.65
CA TYR A 139 20.53 -16.66 4.69
C TYR A 139 21.43 -17.12 5.84
N ASP A 140 20.87 -17.75 6.88
CA ASP A 140 21.57 -18.15 8.12
C ASP A 140 22.53 -17.06 8.65
N ASN A 141 22.19 -15.79 8.39
CA ASN A 141 23.05 -14.66 8.64
C ASN A 141 22.27 -13.60 9.42
N VAL A 142 22.58 -13.54 10.72
CA VAL A 142 21.90 -12.67 11.68
C VAL A 142 21.98 -11.20 11.30
N LYS A 143 23.04 -10.76 10.61
CA LYS A 143 23.22 -9.34 10.23
C LYS A 143 22.17 -8.90 9.20
N VAL A 144 21.88 -9.76 8.21
CA VAL A 144 20.87 -9.49 7.19
C VAL A 144 19.49 -9.49 7.81
N LEU A 145 19.21 -10.43 8.73
CA LEU A 145 17.95 -10.47 9.47
C LEU A 145 17.74 -9.17 10.26
N VAL A 146 18.73 -8.73 11.05
CA VAL A 146 18.61 -7.52 11.87
C VAL A 146 18.37 -6.28 11.00
N SER A 147 19.06 -6.18 9.86
CA SER A 147 18.84 -5.08 8.90
C SER A 147 17.41 -5.07 8.36
N MET A 148 16.85 -6.23 8.02
CA MET A 148 15.48 -6.32 7.52
C MET A 148 14.44 -6.04 8.60
N VAL A 149 14.64 -6.57 9.81
CA VAL A 149 13.80 -6.30 10.98
C VAL A 149 13.76 -4.79 11.25
N ALA A 150 14.92 -4.14 11.26
CA ALA A 150 15.01 -2.70 11.43
C ALA A 150 14.26 -1.94 10.32
N TRP A 151 14.44 -2.32 9.06
CA TRP A 151 13.79 -1.66 7.93
C TRP A 151 12.27 -1.81 7.94
N THR A 152 11.75 -3.01 8.25
CA THR A 152 10.30 -3.19 8.40
C THR A 152 9.77 -2.41 9.60
N GLY A 153 10.49 -2.39 10.73
CA GLY A 153 10.11 -1.56 11.87
C GLY A 153 9.94 -0.09 11.45
N VAL A 154 10.91 0.47 10.73
CA VAL A 154 10.83 1.84 10.20
C VAL A 154 9.63 2.04 9.27
N ASN A 155 9.39 1.11 8.33
CA ASN A 155 8.26 1.22 7.41
C ASN A 155 6.90 1.10 8.11
N THR A 156 6.79 0.18 9.07
CA THR A 156 5.59 0.00 9.90
C THR A 156 5.32 1.24 10.72
N THR A 157 6.33 1.82 11.37
CA THR A 157 6.19 3.07 12.14
C THR A 157 5.80 4.24 11.23
N ALA A 158 6.44 4.41 10.08
CA ALA A 158 6.11 5.47 9.13
C ALA A 158 4.66 5.36 8.62
N THR A 159 4.21 4.15 8.31
CA THR A 159 2.83 3.88 7.88
C THR A 159 1.83 4.19 8.99
N LEU A 160 2.11 3.77 10.23
CA LEU A 160 1.28 4.06 11.39
C LEU A 160 1.14 5.58 11.61
N VAL A 161 2.25 6.32 11.54
CA VAL A 161 2.25 7.79 11.68
C VAL A 161 1.41 8.45 10.61
N LEU A 162 1.53 8.01 9.34
CA LEU A 162 0.70 8.53 8.24
C LEU A 162 -0.79 8.24 8.45
N VAL A 163 -1.15 7.04 8.90
CA VAL A 163 -2.54 6.69 9.20
C VAL A 163 -3.09 7.56 10.34
N LEU A 164 -2.36 7.69 11.45
CA LEU A 164 -2.78 8.55 12.56
C LEU A 164 -2.90 10.02 12.15
N TRP A 165 -1.95 10.51 11.35
CA TRP A 165 -1.97 11.87 10.85
C TRP A 165 -3.18 12.13 9.95
N THR A 166 -3.47 11.23 8.99
CA THR A 166 -4.64 11.35 8.11
C THR A 166 -5.96 11.29 8.88
N GLN A 167 -6.10 10.38 9.85
CA GLN A 167 -7.27 10.30 10.71
C GLN A 167 -7.48 11.59 11.52
N SER A 168 -6.41 12.16 12.08
CA SER A 168 -6.49 13.42 12.84
C SER A 168 -7.02 14.59 11.99
N ARG A 169 -6.64 14.63 10.70
CA ARG A 169 -7.09 15.67 9.75
C ARG A 169 -8.57 15.52 9.38
N ILE A 170 -9.05 14.28 9.22
CA ILE A 170 -10.45 14.00 8.89
C ILE A 170 -11.37 14.43 10.06
N ILE A 171 -11.01 14.06 11.28
CA ILE A 171 -11.78 14.44 12.48
C ILE A 171 -11.81 15.98 12.63
N GLY A 172 -10.68 16.65 12.43
CA GLY A 172 -10.62 18.11 12.46
C GLY A 172 -11.53 18.78 11.41
N ALA A 173 -11.60 18.22 10.20
CA ALA A 173 -12.47 18.74 9.15
C ALA A 173 -13.96 18.55 9.46
N GLN A 174 -14.35 17.40 10.02
CA GLN A 174 -15.75 17.13 10.42
C GLN A 174 -16.22 18.08 11.52
N ASN A 175 -15.38 18.31 12.53
CA ASN A 175 -15.71 19.24 13.62
C ASN A 175 -15.89 20.68 13.13
N PHE A 176 -15.12 21.10 12.11
CA PHE A 176 -15.25 22.42 11.51
C PHE A 176 -16.60 22.60 10.80
N VAL A 177 -17.05 21.59 10.04
CA VAL A 177 -18.34 21.64 9.33
C VAL A 177 -19.52 21.76 10.31
N LEU A 178 -19.47 21.06 11.43
CA LEU A 178 -20.51 21.12 12.47
C LEU A 178 -20.54 22.45 13.23
N ALA A 179 -19.45 23.21 13.23
CA ALA A 179 -19.31 24.45 13.99
C ALA A 179 -19.78 25.71 13.23
N VAL A 180 -20.06 25.62 11.92
CA VAL A 180 -20.58 26.76 11.14
C VAL A 180 -22.09 26.84 11.31
N PRO A 181 -22.65 27.85 12.02
CA PRO A 181 -24.08 28.04 12.12
C PRO A 181 -24.66 28.37 10.74
N GLY A 182 -25.70 27.63 10.34
CA GLY A 182 -26.44 27.82 9.09
C GLY A 182 -27.40 29.00 9.13
#